data_AF-A0A3D0CRP1-F1
#
_entry.id   AF-A0A3D0CRP1-F1
#
_cell.length_a   1.000
_cell.length_b   1.000
_cell.length_c   1.000
_cell.angle_alpha   90.00
_cell.angle_beta   90.00
_cell.angle_gamma   90.00
#
_symmetry.space_group_name_H-M   'P 1'
#
loop_
_entity.id
_entity.type
_entity.pdbx_description
1 polymer ?
#
loop_
_entity_poly.entity_id
_entity_poly.type
_entity_poly.pdbx_seq_one_letter_code
_entity_poly.pdbx_strand_id
1 'polypeptide(L)'
;MQIGLLWFDDDKQRPAAEKIAQAARRYREKFGRAPTVCFVNPSEPIESERVGNVVVRTLRTVLPHHFWIGVEERVESLPEAA
;
A
#
# COMPACT_ATOMS: atom_id res chain seq x y z
N MET A 1 -8.63 2.31 -6.38
CA MET A 1 -8.35 3.35 -5.36
C MET A 1 -8.75 4.70 -5.91
N GLN A 2 -9.41 5.55 -5.13
CA GLN A 2 -9.72 6.94 -5.53
C GLN A 2 -8.61 7.92 -5.14
N ILE A 3 -7.93 7.69 -4.01
CA ILE A 3 -6.85 8.54 -3.48
C ILE A 3 -5.69 7.65 -3.03
N GLY A 4 -4.46 8.05 -3.34
CA GLY A 4 -3.25 7.36 -2.90
C GLY A 4 -2.08 8.33 -2.64
N LEU A 5 -1.14 7.89 -1.83
CA LEU A 5 0.16 8.53 -1.62
C LEU A 5 1.22 7.69 -2.33
N LEU A 6 2.00 8.32 -3.20
CA LEU A 6 3.23 7.72 -3.71
C LEU A 6 4.35 8.03 -2.72
N TRP A 7 4.93 6.99 -2.14
CA TRP A 7 6.04 7.06 -1.21
C TRP A 7 7.30 6.51 -1.87
N PHE A 8 8.41 7.23 -1.76
CA PHE A 8 9.70 6.82 -2.28
C PHE A 8 10.67 6.56 -1.12
N ASP A 9 11.31 5.39 -1.14
CA ASP A 9 12.32 5.00 -0.16
C ASP A 9 13.27 3.96 -0.77
N ASP A 10 14.46 4.43 -1.17
CA ASP A 10 15.53 3.63 -1.79
C ASP A 10 16.53 3.06 -0.79
N ASP A 11 16.28 3.18 0.51
CA ASP A 11 17.15 2.63 1.54
C ASP A 11 17.14 1.10 1.47
N LYS A 12 18.24 0.51 1.03
CA LYS A 12 18.35 -0.94 0.84
C LYS A 12 18.48 -1.72 2.15
N GLN A 13 18.81 -1.04 3.25
CA GLN A 13 18.94 -1.67 4.56
C GLN A 13 17.60 -1.72 5.30
N ARG A 14 16.69 -0.80 4.98
CA ARG A 14 15.36 -0.75 5.58
C ARG A 14 14.46 -1.86 5.01
N PRO A 15 13.88 -2.73 5.85
CA PRO A 15 12.91 -3.73 5.40
C PRO A 15 11.69 -3.07 4.75
N ALA A 16 11.12 -3.71 3.73
CA ALA A 16 9.93 -3.20 3.04
C ALA A 16 8.76 -2.97 4.00
N ALA A 17 8.62 -3.80 5.04
CA ALA A 17 7.59 -3.64 6.06
C ALA A 17 7.72 -2.28 6.81
N GLU A 18 8.94 -1.86 7.14
CA GLU A 18 9.17 -0.57 7.78
C GLU A 18 8.85 0.60 6.85
N LYS A 19 9.25 0.50 5.58
CA LYS A 19 8.93 1.51 4.55
C LYS A 19 7.42 1.69 4.41
N ILE A 20 6.68 0.58 4.36
CA ILE A 20 5.22 0.56 4.28
C ILE A 20 4.59 1.17 5.53
N ALA A 21 5.11 0.85 6.72
CA ALA A 21 4.62 1.42 7.98
C ALA A 21 4.82 2.96 8.03
N GLN A 22 5.96 3.45 7.55
CA GLN A 22 6.23 4.89 7.45
C GLN A 22 5.30 5.57 6.44
N ALA A 23 5.14 4.97 5.26
CA ALA A 23 4.19 5.44 4.25
C ALA A 23 2.77 5.48 4.81
N ALA A 24 2.36 4.49 5.59
CA ALA A 24 1.03 4.40 6.19
C ALA A 24 0.79 5.50 7.23
N ARG A 25 1.80 5.76 8.08
CA ARG A 25 1.77 6.87 9.03
C ARG A 25 1.60 8.20 8.29
N ARG A 26 2.42 8.44 7.25
CA ARG A 26 2.37 9.68 6.46
C ARG A 26 1.05 9.86 5.72
N TYR A 27 0.50 8.77 5.18
CA TYR A 27 -0.83 8.78 4.55
C TYR A 27 -1.91 9.21 5.54
N ARG A 28 -1.91 8.63 6.75
CA ARG A 28 -2.87 8.99 7.81
C ARG A 28 -2.75 10.45 8.23
N GLU A 29 -1.53 10.95 8.40
CA GLU A 29 -1.30 12.36 8.72
C GLU A 29 -1.81 13.31 7.61
N LYS A 30 -1.68 12.90 6.34
CA LYS A 30 -2.09 13.72 5.20
C LYS A 30 -3.60 13.69 4.93
N PHE A 31 -4.24 12.52 5.07
CA PHE A 31 -5.62 12.29 4.64
C PHE A 31 -6.60 12.00 5.78
N GLY A 32 -6.13 11.92 7.03
CA GLY A 32 -6.96 11.65 8.21
C GLY A 32 -7.55 10.24 8.29
N ARG A 33 -7.16 9.33 7.39
CA ARG A 33 -7.68 7.96 7.29
C ARG A 33 -6.54 6.95 7.24
N ALA A 34 -6.75 5.77 7.82
CA ALA A 34 -5.79 4.68 7.71
C ALA A 34 -5.85 4.04 6.32
N PRO A 35 -4.72 3.80 5.65
CA PRO A 35 -4.69 3.04 4.39
C PRO A 35 -4.99 1.56 4.64
N THR A 36 -5.41 0.86 3.60
CA THR A 36 -5.74 -0.57 3.62
C THR A 36 -4.95 -1.38 2.60
N VAL A 37 -4.35 -0.73 1.59
CA VAL A 37 -3.56 -1.39 0.54
C VAL A 37 -2.28 -0.62 0.23
N CYS A 38 -1.22 -1.34 -0.12
CA CYS A 38 0.02 -0.81 -0.66
C CYS A 38 0.42 -1.59 -1.92
N PHE A 39 0.62 -0.90 -3.04
CA PHE A 39 1.15 -1.47 -4.27
C PHE A 39 2.65 -1.22 -4.37
N VAL A 40 3.40 -2.27 -4.70
CA VAL A 40 4.88 -2.25 -4.81
C VAL A 40 5.33 -2.91 -6.10
N ASN A 41 6.55 -2.63 -6.55
CA ASN A 41 7.13 -3.37 -7.66
C ASN A 41 7.38 -4.84 -7.25
N PRO A 42 7.18 -5.84 -8.12
CA PRO A 42 7.55 -7.23 -7.83
C PRO A 42 9.04 -7.46 -7.49
N SER A 43 9.93 -6.52 -7.84
CA SER A 43 11.34 -6.58 -7.49
C SER A 43 11.65 -6.17 -6.05
N GLU A 44 10.68 -5.60 -5.32
CA GLU A 44 10.88 -5.26 -3.91
C GLU A 44 10.92 -6.55 -3.06
N PRO A 45 11.88 -6.68 -2.13
CA PRO A 45 11.96 -7.83 -1.25
C PRO A 45 10.87 -7.76 -0.17
N ILE A 46 9.68 -8.27 -0.51
CA ILE A 46 8.53 -8.33 0.41
C ILE A 46 8.58 -9.62 1.22
N GLU A 47 8.73 -9.48 2.53
CA GLU A 47 8.76 -10.62 3.47
C GLU A 47 7.36 -11.07 3.92
N SER A 48 6.36 -10.19 3.80
CA SER A 48 4.98 -10.44 4.22
C SER A 48 3.99 -9.75 3.29
N GLU A 49 2.92 -10.45 2.93
CA GLU A 49 1.79 -9.92 2.16
C GLU A 49 0.93 -8.94 2.97
N ARG A 50 1.26 -8.73 4.25
CA ARG A 50 0.53 -7.81 5.14
C ARG A 50 1.45 -7.13 6.14
N VAL A 51 1.27 -5.83 6.30
CA VAL A 51 1.96 -5.00 7.28
C VAL A 51 0.90 -4.29 8.12
N GLY A 52 0.63 -4.81 9.32
CA GLY A 52 -0.47 -4.34 10.17
C GLY A 52 -1.84 -4.52 9.50
N ASN A 53 -2.52 -3.41 9.19
CA ASN A 53 -3.81 -3.39 8.51
C ASN A 53 -3.69 -3.18 6.98
N VAL A 54 -2.48 -3.04 6.45
CA VAL A 54 -2.20 -2.77 5.03
C VAL A 54 -1.88 -4.07 4.31
N VAL A 55 -2.67 -4.42 3.31
CA VAL A 55 -2.39 -5.54 2.39
C VAL A 55 -1.38 -5.08 1.35
N VAL A 56 -0.33 -5.87 1.14
CA VAL A 56 0.72 -5.59 0.16
C VAL A 56 0.40 -6.34 -1.12
N ARG A 57 0.38 -5.63 -2.25
CA ARG A 57 0.17 -6.22 -3.58
C ARG A 57 1.26 -5.79 -4.52
N THR A 58 1.65 -6.68 -5.43
CA THR A 58 2.65 -6.36 -6.44
C THR A 58 1.98 -5.81 -7.69
N LEU A 59 2.57 -4.79 -8.30
CA LEU A 59 2.11 -4.18 -9.55
C LEU A 59 3.31 -3.73 -10.37
N ARG A 60 3.49 -4.30 -11.57
CA ARG A 60 4.66 -4.04 -12.43
C ARG A 60 4.80 -2.59 -12.89
N THR A 61 3.70 -1.83 -12.89
CA THR A 61 3.69 -0.41 -13.27
C THR A 61 4.18 0.51 -12.15
N VAL A 62 4.28 0.03 -10.91
CA VAL A 62 4.92 0.76 -9.81
C VAL A 62 6.42 0.66 -10.00
N LEU A 63 7.13 1.79 -9.98
CA LEU A 63 8.58 1.80 -10.12
C LEU A 63 9.27 1.15 -8.90
N PRO A 64 10.46 0.57 -9.06
CA PRO A 64 11.27 0.13 -7.92
C PRO A 64 11.42 1.25 -6.88
N HIS A 65 11.47 0.88 -5.60
CA HIS A 65 11.58 1.77 -4.45
C HIS A 65 10.38 2.72 -4.24
N HIS A 66 9.33 2.55 -5.05
CA HIS A 66 8.08 3.27 -4.88
C HIS A 66 7.02 2.38 -4.26
N PHE A 67 6.28 2.95 -3.33
CA PHE A 67 5.22 2.32 -2.56
C PHE A 67 3.96 3.17 -2.76
N TRP A 68 2.99 2.65 -3.47
CA TRP A 68 1.72 3.36 -3.70
C TRP A 68 0.69 2.91 -2.68
N ILE A 69 0.49 3.73 -1.66
CA ILE A 69 -0.35 3.41 -0.51
C ILE A 69 -1.68 4.16 -0.53
N GLY A 70 -2.74 3.52 -0.05
CA GLY A 70 -4.00 4.18 0.17
C GLY A 70 -5.12 3.22 0.53
N VAL A 71 -6.35 3.60 0.21
CA VAL A 71 -7.55 2.85 0.60
C VAL A 71 -8.14 2.15 -0.63
N GLU A 72 -8.23 0.84 -0.56
CA GLU A 72 -9.09 0.06 -1.45
C GLU A 72 -10.51 0.05 -0.89
N GLU A 73 -11.44 0.65 -1.62
CA GLU A 73 -12.87 0.51 -1.34
C GLU A 73 -13.26 -0.92 -1.72
N ARG A 74 -13.68 -1.73 -0.75
CA ARG A 74 -14.37 -2.97 -1.09
C ARG A 74 -15.68 -2.57 -1.74
N VAL A 75 -15.83 -2.92 -3.01
CA VAL A 75 -17.14 -2.89 -3.65
C VAL A 75 -17.93 -3.99 -2.96
N GLU A 76 -18.84 -3.62 -2.06
CA GLU A 76 -19.81 -4.55 -1.52
C GLU A 76 -20.69 -4.97 -2.71
N SER A 77 -20.56 -6.23 -3.13
CA SER A 77 -21.44 -6.78 -4.17
C SER A 77 -22.86 -6.74 -3.63
N LEU A 78 -23.68 -5.83 -4.18
CA LEU A 78 -25.11 -5.82 -3.97
C LEU A 78 -25.64 -7.24 -4.29
N PRO A 79 -26.46 -7.84 -3.42
CA PRO A 79 -27.07 -9.13 -3.74
C PRO A 79 -27.92 -8.94 -4.99
N GLU A 80 -27.64 -9.74 -6.01
CA GLU A 80 -28.43 -9.83 -7.24
C GLU A 80 -29.86 -10.20 -6.82
N ALA A 81 -30.77 -9.23 -6.96
CA ALA A 81 -32.17 -9.41 -6.61
C ALA A 81 -32.77 -10.48 -7.53
N ALA A 82 -33.35 -11.49 -6.88
CA ALA A 82 -34.02 -12.65 -7.47
C ALA A 82 -35.20 -12.29 -8.39
#